data_AF-A0A819SHZ6-F1
#
_entry.id   AF-A0A819SHZ6-F1
#
_cell.length_a   1.000
_cell.length_b   1.000
_cell.length_c   1.000
_cell.angle_alpha   90.00
_cell.angle_beta   90.00
_cell.angle_gamma   90.00
#
_symmetry.space_group_name_H-M   'P 1'
#
loop_
_entity.id
_entity.type
_entity.pdbx_description
1 polymer ?
#
loop_
_entity_poly.entity_id
_entity_poly.type
_entity_poly.pdbx_seq_one_letter_code
_entity_poly.pdbx_strand_id
1 'polypeptide(L)'
;MQKLINHVRNCNEFTFDTVGEKSTKQLTLIQIQTIPQQLPFFVILVELAHLPPINSLIHLQIKQLFELIFKFRNNIYSWVPLRKEIYPAIIYQWFEWPIETSVSITVNEWATELDPMYSTLSTSKRNKMAHYAIYDCFAATCLIRPVTLYWTFQYVTKINILDPFQALSPSSRANNNSANTNINQRIIKNISDDIELISDDDDDDDEITVN
;
A
#
# COMPACT_ATOMS: atom_id res chain seq x y z
N MET A 1 -1.32 0.80 18.40
CA MET A 1 -0.13 1.49 17.87
C MET A 1 1.13 0.62 17.86
N GLN A 2 1.61 0.09 19.00
CA GLN A 2 2.88 -0.67 19.03
C GLN A 2 2.97 -1.86 18.06
N LYS A 3 1.87 -2.60 17.87
CA LYS A 3 1.79 -3.69 16.87
C LYS A 3 2.07 -3.19 15.45
N LEU A 4 1.50 -2.03 15.07
CA LEU A 4 1.70 -1.41 13.76
C LEU A 4 3.15 -0.95 13.58
N ILE A 5 3.73 -0.31 14.60
CA ILE A 5 5.14 0.11 14.59
C ILE A 5 6.07 -1.10 14.38
N ASN A 6 5.81 -2.21 15.08
CA ASN A 6 6.60 -3.43 14.92
C ASN A 6 6.44 -4.03 13.51
N HIS A 7 5.24 -3.98 12.93
CA HIS A 7 5.00 -4.40 11.55
C HIS A 7 5.80 -3.55 10.55
N VAL A 8 5.64 -2.23 10.60
CA VAL A 8 6.32 -1.28 9.71
C VAL A 8 7.84 -1.37 9.83
N ARG A 9 8.39 -1.67 11.01
CA ARG A 9 9.83 -1.86 11.21
C ARG A 9 10.40 -2.97 10.33
N ASN A 10 9.62 -4.03 10.09
CA ASN A 10 10.00 -5.20 9.29
C ASN A 10 9.60 -5.06 7.81
N CYS A 11 9.04 -3.91 7.41
CA CYS A 11 8.63 -3.62 6.05
C CYS A 11 9.58 -2.59 5.42
N ASN A 12 9.82 -2.74 4.13
CA ASN A 12 10.72 -1.90 3.33
C ASN A 12 10.05 -1.34 2.06
N GLU A 13 8.80 -1.72 1.78
CA GLU A 13 8.07 -1.31 0.59
C GLU A 13 6.71 -0.75 0.98
N PHE A 14 6.40 0.44 0.47
CA PHE A 14 5.18 1.18 0.84
C PHE A 14 4.54 1.84 -0.38
N THR A 15 3.21 1.81 -0.43
CA THR A 15 2.44 2.73 -1.27
C THR A 15 2.14 3.99 -0.48
N PHE A 16 2.14 5.13 -1.16
CA PHE A 16 1.84 6.42 -0.57
C PHE A 16 0.89 7.19 -1.49
N ASP A 17 -0.22 7.65 -0.91
CA ASP A 17 -1.19 8.49 -1.60
C ASP A 17 -1.72 9.57 -0.66
N THR A 18 -2.19 10.67 -1.24
CA THR A 18 -2.65 11.84 -0.52
C THR A 18 -3.95 12.37 -1.09
N VAL A 19 -4.91 12.67 -0.20
CA VAL A 19 -6.17 13.28 -0.57
C VAL A 19 -6.22 14.71 -0.04
N GLY A 20 -6.35 15.66 -0.96
CA GLY A 20 -6.60 17.06 -0.66
C GLY A 20 -8.07 17.45 -0.81
N GLU A 21 -8.51 18.45 -0.06
CA GLU A 21 -9.82 19.06 -0.25
C GLU A 21 -9.88 19.78 -1.61
N LYS A 22 -10.94 19.54 -2.39
CA LYS A 22 -11.04 20.03 -3.78
C LYS A 22 -10.96 21.55 -3.90
N SER A 23 -11.58 22.27 -2.97
CA SER A 23 -11.72 23.73 -2.95
C SER A 23 -10.46 24.43 -2.46
N THR A 24 -9.89 23.99 -1.34
CA THR A 24 -8.76 24.65 -0.68
C THR A 24 -7.41 24.08 -1.10
N LYS A 25 -7.39 22.89 -1.70
CA LYS A 25 -6.18 22.09 -1.96
C LYS A 25 -5.41 21.74 -0.68
N GLN A 26 -6.03 21.93 0.49
CA GLN A 26 -5.42 21.55 1.75
C GLN A 26 -5.35 20.03 1.84
N LEU A 27 -4.20 19.50 2.25
CA LEU A 27 -4.05 18.07 2.51
C LEU A 27 -4.98 17.68 3.66
N THR A 28 -5.78 16.63 3.47
CA THR A 28 -6.79 16.17 4.44
C THR A 28 -6.52 14.77 4.95
N LEU A 29 -6.04 13.88 4.08
CA LEU A 29 -5.80 12.48 4.38
C LEU A 29 -4.48 12.05 3.76
N ILE A 30 -3.72 11.28 4.51
CA ILE A 30 -2.58 10.51 4.00
C ILE A 30 -2.97 9.03 4.08
N GLN A 31 -2.77 8.31 2.97
CA GLN A 31 -2.93 6.87 2.89
C GLN A 31 -1.56 6.23 2.67
N ILE A 32 -1.25 5.22 3.47
CA ILE A 32 -0.01 4.43 3.34
C ILE A 32 -0.38 2.95 3.37
N GLN A 33 -0.02 2.20 2.34
CA GLN A 33 -0.13 0.74 2.37
C GLN A 33 1.24 0.12 2.56
N THR A 34 1.34 -0.85 3.46
CA THR A 34 2.55 -1.66 3.63
C THR A 34 2.55 -2.79 2.61
N ILE A 35 3.71 -3.09 2.03
CA ILE A 35 3.94 -4.22 1.14
C ILE A 35 4.99 -5.13 1.81
N PRO A 36 4.58 -5.96 2.78
CA PRO A 36 5.51 -6.84 3.48
C PRO A 36 5.83 -8.08 2.62
N GLN A 37 6.98 -8.70 2.85
CA GLN A 37 7.32 -10.02 2.29
C GLN A 37 6.38 -11.13 2.79
N GLN A 38 5.78 -10.95 3.96
CA GLN A 38 4.86 -11.90 4.59
C GLN A 38 3.61 -11.16 5.08
N LEU A 39 2.44 -11.79 4.90
CA LEU A 39 1.16 -11.25 5.36
C LEU A 39 1.12 -11.09 6.90
N PRO A 40 0.31 -10.13 7.41
CA PRO A 40 -0.68 -9.32 6.69
C PRO A 40 -0.13 -8.00 6.16
N PHE A 41 -0.74 -7.46 5.10
CA PHE A 41 -0.57 -6.05 4.75
C PHE A 41 -1.52 -5.17 5.58
N PHE A 42 -1.12 -3.93 5.81
CA PHE A 42 -1.91 -2.89 6.46
C PHE A 42 -2.10 -1.68 5.55
N VAL A 43 -3.29 -1.11 5.58
CA VAL A 43 -3.60 0.23 5.07
C VAL A 43 -3.72 1.17 6.28
N ILE A 44 -2.90 2.21 6.30
CA ILE A 44 -2.80 3.22 7.35
C ILE A 44 -3.41 4.49 6.81
N LEU A 45 -4.43 4.99 7.49
CA LEU A 45 -5.12 6.24 7.16
C LEU A 45 -4.84 7.28 8.25
N VAL A 46 -4.31 8.44 7.85
CA VAL A 46 -3.99 9.54 8.75
C VAL A 46 -4.78 10.77 8.35
N GLU A 47 -5.84 11.05 9.10
CA GLU A 47 -6.69 12.23 8.89
C GLU A 47 -6.11 13.44 9.62
N LEU A 48 -5.77 14.48 8.86
CA LEU A 48 -5.01 15.62 9.37
C LEU A 48 -5.84 16.60 10.19
N ALA A 49 -7.16 16.58 10.05
CA ALA A 49 -8.09 17.40 10.84
C ALA A 49 -8.21 16.92 12.30
N HIS A 50 -7.80 15.68 12.59
CA HIS A 50 -8.02 15.02 13.87
C HIS A 50 -6.72 14.55 14.53
N LEU A 51 -5.62 15.27 14.27
CA LEU A 51 -4.33 14.92 14.84
C LEU A 51 -4.30 15.12 16.36
N PRO A 52 -3.63 14.21 17.09
CA PRO A 52 -3.47 14.37 18.52
C PRO A 52 -2.51 15.54 18.82
N PRO A 53 -2.59 16.14 20.02
CA PRO A 53 -1.70 17.23 20.43
C PRO A 53 -0.23 16.85 20.27
N ILE A 54 0.62 17.80 19.86
CA ILE A 54 2.05 17.59 19.55
C ILE A 54 2.81 16.92 20.71
N ASN A 55 2.47 17.27 21.95
CA ASN A 55 3.14 16.75 23.15
C ASN A 55 2.55 15.41 23.65
N SER A 56 1.59 14.83 22.94
CA SER A 56 0.95 13.58 23.35
C SER A 56 1.80 12.36 22.95
N LEU A 57 1.68 11.29 23.75
CA LEU A 57 2.32 10.01 23.44
C LEU A 57 1.90 9.46 22.06
N ILE A 58 0.63 9.67 21.66
CA ILE A 58 0.13 9.20 20.37
C ILE A 58 0.81 9.96 19.23
N HIS A 59 0.99 11.28 19.36
CA HIS A 59 1.72 12.07 18.37
C HIS A 59 3.16 11.61 18.20
N LEU A 60 3.87 11.33 19.31
CA LEU A 60 5.23 10.76 19.28
C LEU A 60 5.27 9.40 18.56
N GLN A 61 4.25 8.56 18.74
CA GLN A 61 4.14 7.28 18.04
C GLN A 61 3.85 7.45 16.55
N ILE A 62 3.05 8.45 16.15
CA ILE A 62 2.83 8.80 14.74
C ILE A 62 4.14 9.28 14.12
N LYS A 63 4.87 10.17 14.80
CA LYS A 63 6.20 10.60 14.36
C LYS A 63 7.14 9.41 14.15
N GLN A 64 7.26 8.52 15.14
CA GLN A 64 8.07 7.31 15.02
C GLN A 64 7.64 6.42 13.84
N LEU A 65 6.34 6.29 13.59
CA LEU A 65 5.80 5.53 12.46
C LEU A 65 6.27 6.13 11.13
N PHE A 66 6.16 7.44 10.96
CA PHE A 66 6.59 8.13 9.74
C PHE A 66 8.11 8.06 9.56
N GLU A 67 8.91 8.24 10.61
CA GLU A 67 10.37 8.05 10.56
C GLU A 67 10.76 6.65 10.08
N LEU A 68 10.02 5.61 10.48
CA LEU A 68 10.26 4.25 10.01
C LEU A 68 9.87 4.02 8.55
N ILE A 69 8.86 4.73 8.05
CA ILE A 69 8.37 4.65 6.66
C ILE A 69 9.31 5.42 5.72
N PHE A 70 9.78 6.60 6.12
CA PHE A 70 10.57 7.50 5.29
C PHE A 70 12.10 7.36 5.47
N LYS A 71 12.59 6.20 5.93
CA LYS A 71 14.03 5.92 6.05
C LYS A 71 14.66 5.58 4.70
N PHE A 72 15.97 5.83 4.57
CA PHE A 72 16.74 5.71 3.31
C PHE A 72 16.57 4.40 2.54
N ARG A 73 16.42 3.28 3.27
CA ARG A 73 16.34 1.93 2.69
C ARG A 73 14.95 1.49 2.26
N ASN A 74 13.94 2.34 2.43
CA ASN A 74 12.59 2.00 2.01
C ASN A 74 12.33 2.45 0.58
N ASN A 75 11.57 1.63 -0.14
CA ASN A 75 10.99 1.97 -1.42
C ASN A 75 9.58 2.51 -1.19
N ILE A 76 9.32 3.70 -1.74
CA ILE A 76 8.01 4.35 -1.64
C ILE A 76 7.49 4.60 -3.05
N TYR A 77 6.31 4.06 -3.31
CA TYR A 77 5.62 4.17 -4.59
C TYR A 77 4.47 5.17 -4.42
N SER A 78 4.41 6.22 -5.25
CA SER A 78 3.37 7.25 -5.18
C SER A 78 2.94 7.73 -6.56
N TRP A 79 1.66 8.10 -6.70
CA TRP A 79 1.05 8.50 -7.97
C TRP A 79 1.72 9.72 -8.60
N VAL A 80 2.00 10.74 -7.81
CA VAL A 80 2.79 11.91 -8.27
C VAL A 80 4.11 11.96 -7.53
N PRO A 81 5.08 12.84 -7.90
CA PRO A 81 6.39 12.82 -7.26
C PRO A 81 6.19 12.91 -5.75
N LEU A 82 6.78 12.01 -4.97
CA LEU A 82 6.53 11.91 -3.53
C LEU A 82 6.69 13.26 -2.83
N ARG A 83 7.68 14.07 -3.28
CA ARG A 83 7.86 15.45 -2.86
C ARG A 83 6.59 16.30 -2.96
N LYS A 84 5.84 16.24 -4.05
CA LYS A 84 4.61 17.01 -4.23
C LYS A 84 3.50 16.52 -3.31
N GLU A 85 3.37 15.21 -3.12
CA GLU A 85 2.35 14.64 -2.24
C GLU A 85 2.60 14.98 -0.77
N ILE A 86 3.84 14.85 -0.32
CA ILE A 86 4.17 14.93 1.11
C ILE A 86 4.58 16.33 1.57
N TYR A 87 4.93 17.24 0.66
CA TYR A 87 5.33 18.60 1.01
C TYR A 87 4.34 19.32 1.96
N PRO A 88 3.01 19.23 1.77
CA PRO A 88 2.07 19.83 2.71
C PRO A 88 2.15 19.26 4.13
N ALA A 89 2.67 18.05 4.31
CA ALA A 89 2.79 17.38 5.61
C ALA A 89 4.05 17.78 6.40
N ILE A 90 4.98 18.54 5.80
CA ILE A 90 6.24 18.96 6.48
C ILE A 90 5.94 19.79 7.74
N ILE A 91 4.84 20.54 7.76
CA ILE A 91 4.43 21.37 8.90
C ILE A 91 4.20 20.57 10.19
N TYR A 92 3.95 19.26 10.09
CA TYR A 92 3.70 18.39 11.24
C TYR A 92 4.97 17.83 11.88
N GLN A 93 6.16 18.05 11.28
CA GLN A 93 7.45 17.63 11.82
C GLN A 93 7.57 16.13 12.13
N TRP A 94 6.86 15.30 11.37
CA TRP A 94 6.85 13.84 11.54
C TRP A 94 8.06 13.12 10.94
N PHE A 95 8.79 13.78 10.07
CA PHE A 95 10.00 13.27 9.42
C PHE A 95 10.90 14.45 9.08
N GLU A 96 12.19 14.16 8.92
CA GLU A 96 13.16 15.16 8.45
C GLU A 96 13.09 15.28 6.93
N TRP A 97 13.20 16.51 6.43
CA TRP A 97 13.23 16.81 5.00
C TRP A 97 14.61 17.39 4.62
N PRO A 98 15.22 17.00 3.49
CA PRO A 98 14.70 16.11 2.45
C PRO A 98 14.65 14.65 2.89
N ILE A 99 13.63 13.94 2.40
CA ILE A 99 13.56 12.50 2.58
C ILE A 99 14.57 11.89 1.61
N GLU A 100 15.64 11.32 2.15
CA GLU A 100 16.63 10.58 1.36
C GLU A 100 16.11 9.19 1.00
N THR A 101 14.89 9.04 0.46
CA THR A 101 14.42 7.71 0.02
C THR A 101 15.17 7.28 -1.23
N SER A 102 15.62 6.03 -1.24
CA SER A 102 16.40 5.44 -2.33
C SER A 102 15.67 5.45 -3.68
N VAL A 103 14.34 5.35 -3.71
CA VAL A 103 13.56 5.42 -4.96
C VAL A 103 12.14 5.96 -4.70
N SER A 104 11.80 7.10 -5.31
CA SER A 104 10.40 7.54 -5.52
C SER A 104 10.04 7.25 -6.97
N ILE A 105 9.37 6.13 -7.24
CA ILE A 105 8.88 5.84 -8.59
C ILE A 105 7.60 6.62 -8.80
N THR A 106 7.63 7.56 -9.74
CA THR A 106 6.51 8.47 -10.02
C THR A 106 5.67 7.96 -11.20
N VAL A 107 4.35 8.08 -11.13
CA VAL A 107 3.41 7.40 -12.07
C VAL A 107 3.22 8.07 -13.42
N ASN A 108 3.72 9.29 -13.62
CA ASN A 108 3.60 9.96 -14.93
C ASN A 108 4.26 9.21 -16.10
N GLU A 109 5.08 8.19 -15.81
CA GLU A 109 5.71 7.33 -16.82
C GLU A 109 5.07 5.94 -16.90
N TRP A 110 4.07 5.59 -16.08
CA TRP A 110 3.61 4.19 -15.98
C TRP A 110 2.96 3.63 -17.21
N ALA A 111 2.17 4.40 -17.95
CA ALA A 111 1.55 3.85 -19.16
C ALA A 111 2.63 3.44 -20.18
N THR A 112 3.65 4.29 -20.34
CA THR A 112 4.82 4.02 -21.20
C THR A 112 5.72 2.93 -20.63
N GLU A 113 5.92 2.91 -19.31
CA GLU A 113 6.80 1.97 -18.63
C GLU A 113 6.16 0.61 -18.33
N LEU A 114 4.84 0.49 -18.36
CA LEU A 114 4.13 -0.79 -18.36
C LEU A 114 4.02 -1.36 -19.77
N ASP A 115 4.12 -0.52 -20.80
CA ASP A 115 4.13 -1.00 -22.19
C ASP A 115 5.48 -1.67 -22.50
N PRO A 116 5.51 -2.99 -22.75
CA PRO A 116 6.75 -3.70 -23.03
C PRO A 116 7.44 -3.20 -24.30
N MET A 117 6.72 -2.52 -25.21
CA MET A 117 7.26 -1.98 -26.45
C MET A 117 8.02 -0.67 -26.23
N TYR A 118 7.67 0.11 -25.21
CA TYR A 118 8.24 1.45 -24.98
C TYR A 118 9.02 1.56 -23.67
N SER A 119 8.90 0.57 -22.78
CA SER A 119 9.56 0.59 -21.48
C SER A 119 11.05 0.23 -21.56
N THR A 120 11.84 0.92 -20.75
CA THR A 120 13.25 0.58 -20.50
C THR A 120 13.44 -0.33 -19.29
N LEU A 121 12.36 -0.65 -18.57
CA LEU A 121 12.40 -1.46 -17.35
C LEU A 121 12.54 -2.94 -17.67
N SER A 122 13.10 -3.69 -16.73
CA SER A 122 13.04 -5.15 -16.76
C SER A 122 11.60 -5.64 -16.58
N THR A 123 11.31 -6.83 -17.13
CA THR A 123 10.00 -7.49 -16.98
C THR A 123 9.60 -7.62 -15.51
N SER A 124 10.52 -8.02 -14.64
CA SER A 124 10.29 -8.13 -13.20
C SER A 124 9.80 -6.80 -12.58
N LYS A 125 10.42 -5.67 -12.95
CA LYS A 125 10.03 -4.36 -12.43
C LYS A 125 8.68 -3.89 -12.96
N ARG A 126 8.37 -4.17 -14.24
CA ARG A 126 7.03 -3.92 -14.80
C ARG A 126 5.95 -4.72 -14.09
N ASN A 127 6.20 -6.00 -13.82
CA ASN A 127 5.26 -6.85 -13.08
C ASN A 127 5.00 -6.32 -11.66
N LYS A 128 6.03 -5.83 -10.96
CA LYS A 128 5.86 -5.17 -9.65
C LYS A 128 4.97 -3.93 -9.75
N MET A 129 5.14 -3.12 -10.78
CA MET A 129 4.30 -1.94 -11.03
C MET A 129 2.85 -2.30 -11.35
N ALA A 130 2.62 -3.31 -12.19
CA ALA A 130 1.28 -3.80 -12.50
C ALA A 130 0.58 -4.35 -11.24
N HIS A 131 1.30 -5.13 -10.42
CA HIS A 131 0.80 -5.63 -9.15
C HIS A 131 0.43 -4.48 -8.20
N TYR A 132 1.25 -3.45 -8.08
CA TYR A 132 0.88 -2.26 -7.31
C TYR A 132 -0.46 -1.70 -7.78
N ALA A 133 -0.63 -1.48 -9.09
CA ALA A 133 -1.83 -0.83 -9.63
C ALA A 133 -3.08 -1.66 -9.33
N ILE A 134 -2.96 -2.98 -9.45
CA ILE A 134 -4.02 -3.94 -9.08
C ILE A 134 -4.31 -3.84 -7.58
N TYR A 135 -3.30 -3.90 -6.71
CA TYR A 135 -3.50 -3.85 -5.27
C TYR A 135 -4.08 -2.52 -4.80
N ASP A 136 -3.69 -1.40 -5.39
CA ASP A 136 -4.25 -0.08 -5.07
C ASP A 136 -5.72 0.01 -5.51
N CYS A 137 -6.05 -0.48 -6.71
CA CYS A 137 -7.44 -0.59 -7.17
C CYS A 137 -8.27 -1.53 -6.27
N PHE A 138 -7.70 -2.65 -5.83
CA PHE A 138 -8.35 -3.58 -4.90
C PHE A 138 -8.51 -2.97 -3.52
N ALA A 139 -7.51 -2.27 -2.98
CA ALA A 139 -7.59 -1.60 -1.70
C ALA A 139 -8.68 -0.53 -1.74
N ALA A 140 -8.69 0.32 -2.76
CA ALA A 140 -9.77 1.28 -2.99
C ALA A 140 -11.13 0.59 -3.08
N THR A 141 -11.28 -0.45 -3.90
CA THR A 141 -12.57 -1.12 -4.11
C THR A 141 -13.06 -1.87 -2.88
N CYS A 142 -12.17 -2.61 -2.20
CA CYS A 142 -12.49 -3.44 -1.05
C CYS A 142 -12.56 -2.65 0.26
N LEU A 143 -11.94 -1.47 0.36
CA LEU A 143 -12.16 -0.56 1.51
C LEU A 143 -13.39 0.31 1.27
N ILE A 144 -13.53 0.93 0.10
CA ILE A 144 -14.62 1.88 -0.16
C ILE A 144 -15.97 1.17 -0.14
N ARG A 145 -16.10 -0.01 -0.73
CA ARG A 145 -17.41 -0.66 -0.86
C ARG A 145 -18.02 -1.07 0.51
N PRO A 146 -17.29 -1.70 1.45
CA PRO A 146 -17.81 -1.98 2.78
C PRO A 146 -18.03 -0.73 3.63
N VAL A 147 -17.12 0.26 3.54
CA VAL A 147 -17.24 1.54 4.24
C VAL A 147 -18.51 2.29 3.78
N THR A 148 -18.74 2.38 2.48
CA THR A 148 -19.86 3.14 1.91
C THR A 148 -21.20 2.40 2.00
N LEU A 149 -21.21 1.07 1.95
CA LEU A 149 -22.46 0.30 1.97
C LEU A 149 -22.89 -0.17 3.37
N TYR A 150 -21.96 -0.35 4.32
CA TYR A 150 -22.25 -1.01 5.60
C TYR A 150 -21.76 -0.26 6.85
N TRP A 151 -20.94 0.79 6.74
CA TRP A 151 -20.38 1.45 7.92
C TRP A 151 -21.12 2.74 8.26
N THR A 152 -22.05 2.65 9.22
CA THR A 152 -22.28 3.79 10.12
C THR A 152 -21.14 3.84 11.13
N PHE A 153 -20.74 5.01 11.61
CA PHE A 153 -19.62 5.20 12.56
C PHE A 153 -19.73 4.30 13.82
N GLN A 154 -20.96 3.94 14.21
CA GLN A 154 -21.25 3.04 15.33
C GLN A 154 -20.87 1.57 15.08
N TYR A 155 -20.80 1.15 13.82
CA TYR A 155 -20.46 -0.21 13.42
C TYR A 155 -18.93 -0.43 13.41
N VAL A 156 -18.17 0.58 12.96
CA VAL A 156 -16.69 0.55 12.88
C VAL A 156 -16.05 0.39 14.26
N THR A 157 -16.62 1.03 15.28
CA THR A 157 -16.08 0.98 16.65
C THR A 157 -16.34 -0.34 17.37
N LYS A 158 -17.22 -1.20 16.83
CA LYS A 158 -17.65 -2.47 17.45
C LYS A 158 -17.12 -3.72 16.76
N ILE A 159 -16.56 -3.60 15.56
CA ILE A 159 -16.03 -4.75 14.82
C ILE A 159 -14.57 -5.00 15.16
N ASN A 160 -14.24 -6.27 15.39
CA ASN A 160 -12.86 -6.73 15.33
C ASN A 160 -12.42 -6.69 13.87
N ILE A 161 -11.52 -5.75 13.52
CA ILE A 161 -11.08 -5.45 12.14
C ILE A 161 -10.63 -6.69 11.36
N LEU A 162 -10.30 -7.80 12.04
CA LEU A 162 -9.91 -9.06 11.42
C LEU A 162 -11.09 -9.86 10.83
N ASP A 163 -12.33 -9.68 11.30
CA ASP A 163 -13.47 -10.51 10.89
C ASP A 163 -13.85 -10.37 9.40
N PRO A 164 -13.86 -9.17 8.79
CA PRO A 164 -14.20 -9.03 7.36
C PRO A 164 -13.16 -9.65 6.43
N PHE A 165 -11.90 -9.69 6.86
CA PHE A 165 -10.81 -10.27 6.07
C PHE A 165 -10.67 -11.79 6.31
N GLN A 166 -11.08 -12.30 7.47
CA GLN A 166 -11.16 -13.74 7.72
C GLN A 166 -12.28 -14.42 6.91
N ALA A 167 -13.35 -13.70 6.56
CA ALA A 167 -14.40 -14.20 5.67
C ALA A 167 -13.92 -14.43 4.22
N LEU A 168 -12.77 -13.87 3.85
CA LEU A 168 -12.15 -14.02 2.53
C LEU A 168 -11.05 -15.09 2.50
N SER A 169 -10.60 -15.58 3.66
CA SER A 169 -9.74 -16.75 3.73
C SER A 169 -10.52 -17.99 3.25
N PRO A 170 -9.95 -18.86 2.40
CA PRO A 170 -10.58 -20.11 2.02
C PRO A 170 -10.61 -21.04 3.25
N SER A 171 -11.61 -20.85 4.10
CA SER A 171 -11.94 -21.78 5.16
C SER A 171 -12.45 -23.05 4.49
N SER A 172 -11.67 -24.11 4.62
CA SER A 172 -12.05 -25.49 4.37
C SER A 172 -13.15 -25.92 5.33
N ARG A 173 -14.36 -25.39 5.13
CA ARG A 173 -15.59 -25.94 5.71
C ARG A 173 -16.78 -25.65 4.81
N ALA A 174 -17.09 -26.65 4.00
CA ALA A 174 -18.35 -26.77 3.29
C ALA A 174 -19.52 -26.72 4.27
N ASN A 175 -20.50 -25.84 4.02
CA ASN A 175 -21.82 -26.27 3.56
C ASN A 175 -22.78 -25.09 3.34
N ASN A 176 -23.32 -25.10 2.13
CA ASN A 176 -24.63 -24.62 1.70
C ASN A 176 -24.89 -23.11 1.55
N ASN A 177 -25.26 -22.78 0.32
CA ASN A 177 -25.94 -21.59 -0.19
C ASN A 177 -25.11 -20.32 -0.37
N SER A 178 -24.57 -20.13 -1.58
CA SER A 178 -24.82 -18.92 -2.37
C SER A 178 -24.03 -18.97 -3.69
N ALA A 179 -24.74 -18.86 -4.82
CA ALA A 179 -24.13 -18.82 -6.14
C ALA A 179 -23.19 -17.60 -6.35
N ASN A 180 -23.22 -16.60 -5.45
CA ASN A 180 -22.35 -15.42 -5.51
C ASN A 180 -20.98 -15.60 -4.84
N THR A 181 -20.82 -16.52 -3.90
CA THR A 181 -19.51 -16.78 -3.24
C THR A 181 -18.54 -17.49 -4.18
N ASN A 182 -19.06 -18.30 -5.12
CA ASN A 182 -18.27 -19.05 -6.09
C ASN A 182 -17.53 -18.16 -7.10
N ILE A 183 -18.04 -16.96 -7.43
CA ILE A 183 -17.40 -16.07 -8.41
C ILE A 183 -16.16 -15.42 -7.79
N ASN A 184 -16.28 -14.88 -6.58
CA ASN A 184 -15.15 -14.23 -5.90
C ASN A 184 -14.06 -15.24 -5.49
N GLN A 185 -14.44 -16.45 -5.09
CA GLN A 185 -13.47 -17.52 -4.78
C GLN A 185 -12.72 -18.01 -6.02
N ARG A 186 -13.37 -18.07 -7.20
CA ARG A 186 -12.70 -18.38 -8.47
C ARG A 186 -11.71 -17.30 -8.90
N ILE A 187 -12.10 -16.02 -8.74
CA ILE A 187 -11.23 -14.90 -9.11
C ILE A 187 -9.97 -14.88 -8.23
N ILE A 188 -10.12 -15.04 -6.90
CA ILE A 188 -8.97 -15.06 -5.98
C ILE A 188 -8.07 -16.28 -6.21
N LYS A 189 -8.66 -17.46 -6.45
CA LYS A 189 -7.89 -18.67 -6.71
C LYS A 189 -7.10 -18.59 -8.01
N ASN A 190 -7.71 -18.11 -9.09
CA ASN A 190 -7.01 -17.94 -10.36
C ASN A 190 -5.85 -16.93 -10.24
N ILE A 191 -6.03 -15.84 -9.48
CA ILE A 191 -4.96 -14.87 -9.22
C ILE A 191 -3.83 -15.50 -8.39
N SER A 192 -4.15 -16.34 -7.39
CA SER A 192 -3.14 -17.01 -6.56
C SER A 192 -2.35 -18.07 -7.33
N ASP A 193 -3.01 -18.84 -8.20
CA ASP A 193 -2.37 -19.88 -9.01
C ASP A 193 -1.48 -19.27 -10.11
N ASP A 194 -1.82 -18.08 -10.62
CA ASP A 194 -0.97 -17.31 -11.54
C ASP A 194 0.27 -16.69 -10.84
N ILE A 195 0.24 -16.54 -9.50
CA ILE A 195 1.34 -16.01 -8.68
C ILE A 195 2.41 -17.08 -8.38
N GLU A 196 2.03 -18.36 -8.19
CA GLU A 196 2.99 -19.45 -7.92
C GLU A 196 3.79 -19.87 -9.16
N LEU A 197 3.38 -19.46 -10.37
CA LEU A 197 4.08 -19.78 -11.63
C LEU A 197 5.21 -18.81 -11.98
N ILE A 198 5.53 -17.84 -11.11
CA ILE A 198 6.64 -16.89 -11.29
C ILE A 198 7.57 -16.97 -10.06
N SER A 199 7.96 -18.19 -9.68
CA SER A 199 9.09 -18.40 -8.77
C SER A 199 10.38 -18.33 -9.58
N ASP A 200 11.20 -17.33 -9.26
CA ASP A 200 12.61 -17.12 -9.57
C ASP A 200 13.34 -18.31 -10.22
N ASP A 201 13.35 -18.34 -11.55
CA ASP A 201 14.41 -18.97 -12.35
C ASP A 201 14.89 -17.87 -13.30
N ASP A 202 15.96 -17.16 -12.95
CA ASP A 202 16.83 -16.43 -13.88
C ASP A 202 18.16 -16.14 -13.14
N ASP A 203 18.93 -17.22 -12.99
CA ASP A 203 20.40 -17.17 -12.96
C ASP A 203 20.85 -16.85 -14.40
N ASP A 204 21.18 -15.59 -14.70
CA ASP A 204 21.96 -15.27 -15.92
C ASP A 204 23.08 -14.28 -15.57
N ASP A 205 24.24 -14.87 -15.31
CA ASP A 205 25.57 -14.29 -15.35
C ASP A 205 25.91 -13.88 -16.79
N ASP A 206 25.61 -12.64 -17.19
CA ASP A 206 26.20 -12.06 -18.41
C ASP A 206 27.54 -11.36 -18.08
N GLU A 207 28.60 -12.17 -18.07
CA GLU A 207 30.00 -11.75 -18.08
C GLU A 207 30.36 -11.15 -19.46
N ILE A 208 30.27 -9.83 -19.59
CA ILE A 208 30.73 -9.12 -20.79
C ILE A 208 32.27 -9.02 -20.74
N THR A 209 32.94 -9.91 -21.47
CA THR A 209 34.36 -9.73 -21.84
C THR A 209 34.47 -8.82 -23.05
N VAL A 210 35.14 -7.68 -22.88
CA VAL A 210 35.46 -6.74 -23.98
C VAL A 210 36.90 -7.01 -24.43
N ASN A 211 37.05 -7.37 -25.70
CA ASN A 211 38.32 -7.34 -26.44
C ASN A 211 38.57 -5.96 -27.04
#